data_AF-A0A2A2FKA7-F1
#
_entry.id   AF-A0A2A2FKA7-F1
#
_cell.length_a   1.000
_cell.length_b   1.000
_cell.length_c   1.000
_cell.angle_alpha   90.00
_cell.angle_beta   90.00
_cell.angle_gamma   90.00
#
_symmetry.space_group_name_H-M   'P 1'
#
loop_
_entity.id
_entity.type
_entity.pdbx_description
1 polymer ?
#
loop_
_entity_poly.entity_id
_entity_poly.type
_entity_poly.pdbx_seq_one_letter_code
_entity_poly.pdbx_strand_id
1 'polypeptide(L)' 'MVSRENAVIGTCIALTLAAALLLESLNASSPEWAPLALLLGGGVVVPLAINGALDRREEAAE' A
#
# COMPACT_ATOMS: atom_id res chain seq x y z
N MET A 1 6.27 -17.27 12.10
CA MET A 1 5.80 -16.27 13.09
C MET A 1 5.51 -15.00 12.31
N VAL A 2 4.25 -14.71 12.00
CA VAL A 2 3.90 -13.50 11.24
C VAL A 2 3.85 -12.36 12.25
N SER A 3 4.86 -11.47 12.25
CA SER A 3 4.77 -10.20 12.98
C SER A 3 3.60 -9.40 12.41
N ARG A 4 2.92 -8.62 13.25
CA ARG A 4 1.84 -7.73 12.83
C ARG A 4 2.29 -6.82 11.68
N GLU A 5 3.56 -6.42 11.67
CA GLU A 5 4.20 -5.66 10.58
C GLU A 5 4.19 -6.40 9.25
N ASN A 6 4.52 -7.71 9.25
CA ASN A 6 4.53 -8.52 8.03
C ASN A 6 3.13 -8.72 7.46
N ALA A 7 2.09 -8.72 8.31
CA ALA A 7 0.70 -8.75 7.86
C ALA A 7 0.30 -7.45 7.17
N VAL A 8 0.64 -6.28 7.75
CA VAL A 8 0.32 -4.97 7.16
C VAL A 8 1.05 -4.75 5.84
N ILE A 9 2.34 -5.09 5.78
CA ILE A 9 3.14 -5.04 4.54
C ILE A 9 2.52 -5.97 3.49
N GLY A 10 2.18 -7.20 3.87
CA GLY A 10 1.52 -8.16 2.99
C GLY A 10 0.18 -7.65 2.42
N THR A 11 -0.66 -7.02 3.24
CA THR A 11 -1.93 -6.44 2.81
C THR A 11 -1.74 -5.26 1.86
N CYS A 12 -0.78 -4.36 2.13
CA CYS A 12 -0.50 -3.24 1.22
C CYS A 12 0.04 -3.70 -0.13
N ILE A 13 0.91 -4.71 -0.16
CA ILE A 13 1.39 -5.33 -1.41
C ILE A 13 0.21 -5.95 -2.17
N ALA A 14 -0.65 -6.71 -1.49
CA ALA A 14 -1.83 -7.33 -2.11
C ALA A 14 -2.80 -6.28 -2.69
N LEU A 15 -3.04 -5.18 -1.98
CA LEU A 15 -3.88 -4.07 -2.46
C LEU A 15 -3.27 -3.34 -3.66
N THR A 16 -1.96 -3.13 -3.67
CA THR A 16 -1.25 -2.49 -4.79
C THR A 16 -1.33 -3.37 -6.05
N LEU A 17 -1.14 -4.68 -5.91
CA LEU A 17 -1.32 -5.65 -7.00
C LEU A 17 -2.78 -5.66 -7.51
N ALA A 18 -3.76 -5.69 -6.61
CA ALA A 18 -5.17 -5.65 -6.98
C ALA A 18 -5.54 -4.37 -7.75
N ALA A 19 -5.01 -3.21 -7.33
CA ALA A 19 -5.22 -1.94 -8.00
C ALA A 19 -4.58 -1.92 -9.41
N ALA A 20 -3.36 -2.45 -9.55
CA ALA A 20 -2.70 -2.57 -10.86
C ALA A 20 -3.48 -3.47 -11.82
N LEU A 21 -3.93 -4.64 -11.36
CA LEU A 21 -4.76 -5.57 -12.15
C LEU A 21 -6.11 -4.96 -12.54
N LEU A 22 -6.70 -4.16 -11.66
CA LEU A 22 -7.95 -3.46 -11.93
C LEU A 22 -7.75 -2.38 -13.01
N LEU A 23 -6.68 -1.60 -12.94
CA LEU A 23 -6.34 -0.58 -13.95
C LEU A 23 -6.11 -1.20 -15.34
N GLU A 24 -5.40 -2.32 -15.38
CA GLU A 24 -5.20 -3.11 -16.61
C GLU A 24 -6.56 -3.60 -17.15
N SER A 25 -7.40 -4.18 -16.29
CA SER A 25 -8.72 -4.73 -16.66
C SER A 25 -9.69 -3.67 -17.18
N LEU A 26 -9.56 -2.43 -16.71
CA LEU A 26 -10.40 -1.31 -17.15
C LEU A 26 -9.97 -0.76 -18.52
N ASN A 27 -8.86 -1.26 -19.10
CA ASN A 27 -8.24 -0.75 -20.34
C ASN A 27 -8.16 0.80 -20.33
N ALA A 28 -7.92 1.36 -19.14
CA ALA A 28 -7.96 2.78 -18.94
C ALA A 28 -6.73 3.39 -19.62
N SER A 29 -6.94 4.31 -20.56
CA SER A 29 -5.87 5.14 -21.10
C SER A 29 -5.35 6.06 -20.00
N SER A 30 -4.42 5.54 -19.22
CA SER A 30 -3.81 6.26 -18.12
C SER A 30 -2.63 7.10 -18.64
N PRO A 31 -2.41 8.31 -18.10
CA PRO A 31 -1.20 9.07 -18.37
C PRO A 31 0.05 8.25 -18.01
N GLU A 32 1.16 8.42 -18.74
CA GLU A 32 2.40 7.64 -18.52
C GLU A 32 2.93 7.70 -17.07
N TRP A 33 2.63 8.78 -16.33
CA TRP A 33 3.03 8.94 -14.94
C TRP A 33 2.13 8.21 -13.94
N ALA A 34 0.92 7.80 -14.34
CA ALA A 34 -0.08 7.22 -13.45
C ALA A 34 0.34 5.86 -12.86
N PRO A 35 0.93 4.92 -13.62
CA PRO A 35 1.45 3.67 -13.05
C PRO A 35 2.52 3.92 -11.99
N LEU A 36 3.40 4.89 -12.24
CA LEU A 36 4.51 5.24 -11.35
C LEU A 36 4.00 5.90 -10.05
N ALA A 37 3.00 6.78 -10.16
CA ALA A 37 2.31 7.34 -9.01
C ALA A 37 1.57 6.27 -8.19
N LEU A 38 0.94 5.29 -8.85
CA LEU A 38 0.26 4.19 -8.18
C LEU A 38 1.25 3.32 -7.39
N LEU A 39 2.40 3.01 -7.99
CA LEU A 39 3.42 2.16 -7.40
C LEU A 39 4.10 2.84 -6.21
N LEU A 40 4.45 4.13 -6.34
CA LEU A 40 5.05 4.90 -5.24
C LEU A 40 4.01 5.21 -4.14
N GLY A 41 2.82 5.66 -4.51
CA GLY A 41 1.77 5.99 -3.57
C GLY A 41 1.24 4.76 -2.83
N GLY A 42 0.73 3.78 -3.56
CA GLY A 42 0.13 2.58 -3.01
C GLY A 42 1.14 1.60 -2.43
N GLY A 43 2.26 1.39 -3.13
CA GLY A 43 3.27 0.40 -2.75
C GLY A 43 4.24 0.87 -1.67
N VAL A 44 4.47 2.18 -1.51
CA VAL A 44 5.48 2.72 -0.59
C VAL A 44 4.87 3.67 0.44
N VAL A 45 4.21 4.74 -0.01
CA VAL A 45 3.76 5.81 0.89
C VAL A 45 2.64 5.34 1.82
N VAL A 46 1.63 4.66 1.29
CA VAL A 46 0.49 4.14 2.06
C VAL A 46 0.94 3.14 3.15
N PRO A 47 1.70 2.07 2.84
CA PRO A 47 2.19 1.15 3.88
C PRO A 47 3.05 1.83 4.95
N LEU A 48 3.92 2.78 4.55
CA LEU A 48 4.74 3.52 5.51
C LEU A 48 3.89 4.38 6.45
N ALA A 49 2.87 5.07 5.91
CA ALA A 49 1.96 5.90 6.68
C ALA A 49 1.10 5.06 7.64
N ILE A 50 0.61 3.90 7.18
CA ILE A 50 -0.18 2.98 8.01
C ILE A 50 0.67 2.41 9.15
N ASN A 51 1.86 1.90 8.86
CA ASN A 51 2.76 1.37 9.91
C ASN A 51 3.11 2.46 10.92
N GLY A 52 3.55 3.63 10.48
CA GLY A 52 3.87 4.72 11.39
C GLY A 52 2.66 5.24 12.19
N ALA A 53 1.43 5.10 11.68
CA ALA A 53 0.22 5.43 12.45
C ALA A 53 -0.12 4.37 13.50
N LEU A 54 0.14 3.10 13.21
CA LEU A 54 -0.04 2.00 14.17
C LEU A 54 0.99 2.08 15.30
N ASP A 55 2.26 2.35 14.97
CA ASP A 55 3.33 2.50 15.96
C ASP A 55 3.01 3.60 16.97
N ARG A 56 2.59 4.78 16.48
CA ARG A 56 2.16 5.90 17.35
C ARG A 56 0.99 5.55 18.26
N ARG A 57 0.11 4.63 17.86
CA ARG A 57 -1.03 4.20 18.69
C ARG A 57 -0.62 3.19 19.74
N GLU A 58 0.39 2.36 19.48
CA GLU A 58 0.98 1.51 20.50
C GLU A 58 1.73 2.34 21.55
N GLU A 59 2.56 3.29 21.12
CA GLU A 59 3.29 4.19 22.02
C GLU A 59 2.36 5.02 22.92
N ALA A 60 1.18 5.39 22.42
CA ALA A 60 0.19 6.14 23.20
C ALA A 60 -0.66 5.26 24.15
N ALA A 61 -0.55 3.94 24.04
CA ALA A 61 -1.30 2.97 24.84
C ALA A 61 -0.47 2.35 25.99
N GLU A 62 0.86 2.57 26.00
CA GLU A 62 1.77 2.32 27.13
C GLU A 62 1.87 3.53 28.07
#